data_AF-A0A0Q9ZWH6-F1
#
_entry.id   AF-A0A0Q9ZWH6-F1
#
_cell.length_a   1.000
_cell.length_b   1.000
_cell.length_c   1.000
_cell.angle_alpha   90.00
_cell.angle_beta   90.00
_cell.angle_gamma   90.00
#
_symmetry.space_group_name_H-M   'P 1'
#
loop_
_entity.id
_entity.type
_entity.pdbx_description
1 polymer ?
#
loop_
_entity_poly.entity_id
_entity_poly.type
_entity_poly.pdbx_seq_one_letter_code
_entity_poly.pdbx_strand_id
1 'polypeptide(L)'
;MGELPLGNNVELPDSVVHHWCRVLRASIGDQGILFDGFGGEYTVELQAISKKNATATLLTHIDDDRTPPTITQIGLVMSRGERMDYAIQKATELGVTAIQLLSSHHGEVTLKPAQVEKKLAHWQQIAIAACEQCGLNRPPLILAPQSINEWLSNTNSDAKTTEAMVTDVTKAQMAVSSIVSVLSRDPYYHVLANAADLCMQMSVPAAGQPAMPDALSDILKQQTPYIKLLIGPEGGLSQDECQQAEIVGFEPWQIGTRVLRTETAPVVALATLHALST
;
A
#
# COMPACT_ATOMS: atom_id res chain seq x y z
N MET A 1 -3.92 15.53 8.08
CA MET A 1 -3.93 16.92 8.56
C MET A 1 -4.52 17.74 7.43
N GLY A 2 -5.41 18.71 7.68
CA GLY A 2 -5.89 19.60 6.61
C GLY A 2 -4.78 20.53 6.14
N GLU A 3 -5.00 21.23 5.02
CA GLU A 3 -4.06 22.22 4.48
C GLU A 3 -3.52 23.13 5.59
N LEU A 4 -2.20 23.17 5.72
CA LEU A 4 -1.54 23.96 6.75
C LEU A 4 -1.31 25.37 6.20
N PRO A 5 -1.63 26.44 6.95
CA PRO A 5 -1.52 27.80 6.42
C PRO A 5 -0.07 28.16 6.10
N LEU A 6 0.17 28.67 4.89
CA LEU A 6 1.49 29.17 4.49
C LEU A 6 1.96 30.31 5.42
N GLY A 7 3.26 30.36 5.67
CA GLY A 7 3.90 31.29 6.60
C GLY A 7 3.85 30.88 8.06
N ASN A 8 3.12 29.81 8.42
CA ASN A 8 3.11 29.30 9.79
C ASN A 8 4.36 28.47 10.09
N ASN A 9 4.81 28.54 11.34
CA ASN A 9 5.79 27.62 11.89
C ASN A 9 5.09 26.36 12.37
N VAL A 10 5.56 25.22 11.89
CA VAL A 10 5.10 23.90 12.30
C VAL A 10 6.22 23.19 13.07
N GLU A 11 5.83 22.48 14.13
CA GLU A 11 6.75 21.58 14.83
C GLU A 11 6.92 20.30 14.01
N LEU A 12 8.17 19.95 13.72
CA LEU A 12 8.50 18.77 12.95
C LEU A 12 8.36 17.51 13.83
N PRO A 13 7.76 16.42 13.33
CA PRO A 13 7.71 15.16 14.03
C PRO A 13 9.11 14.63 14.39
N ASP A 14 9.23 13.87 15.48
CA ASP A 14 10.51 13.29 15.95
C ASP A 14 11.27 12.52 14.85
N SER A 15 10.53 11.82 13.96
CA SER A 15 11.11 11.11 12.81
C SER A 15 11.79 12.06 11.83
N VAL A 16 11.14 13.17 11.49
CA VAL A 16 11.67 14.20 10.59
C VAL A 16 12.85 14.92 11.25
N VAL A 17 12.77 15.24 12.54
CA VAL A 17 13.90 15.83 13.29
C VAL A 17 15.12 14.91 13.28
N HIS A 18 14.91 13.61 13.53
CA HIS A 18 15.99 12.64 13.50
C HIS A 18 16.62 12.56 12.10
N HIS A 19 15.81 12.43 11.05
CA HIS A 19 16.31 12.29 9.69
C HIS A 19 16.95 13.59 9.16
N TRP A 20 16.23 14.69 9.13
CA TRP A 20 16.69 15.92 8.49
C TRP A 20 17.77 16.65 9.31
N CYS A 21 17.60 16.78 10.62
CA CYS A 21 18.56 17.52 11.46
C CYS A 21 19.73 16.66 11.94
N ARG A 22 19.54 15.36 12.24
CA ARG A 22 20.62 14.53 12.83
C ARG A 22 21.34 13.66 11.80
N VAL A 23 20.63 13.05 10.87
CA VAL A 23 21.23 12.20 9.82
C VAL A 23 21.77 13.06 8.68
N LEU A 24 20.92 13.91 8.09
CA LEU A 24 21.31 14.80 6.98
C LEU A 24 22.04 16.06 7.43
N ARG A 25 22.01 16.38 8.73
CA ARG A 25 22.71 17.51 9.36
C ARG A 25 22.33 18.88 8.79
N ALA A 26 21.05 19.06 8.48
CA ALA A 26 20.52 20.34 8.05
C ALA A 26 20.74 21.45 9.08
N SER A 27 20.95 22.66 8.59
CA SER A 27 21.16 23.89 9.35
C SER A 27 19.94 24.81 9.27
N ILE A 28 19.84 25.75 10.21
CA ILE A 28 18.81 26.80 10.16
C ILE A 28 18.95 27.58 8.84
N GLY A 29 17.84 27.79 8.14
CA GLY A 29 17.78 28.38 6.80
C GLY A 29 17.81 27.36 5.66
N ASP A 30 18.11 26.09 5.93
CA ASP A 30 18.02 25.05 4.90
C ASP A 30 16.57 24.78 4.53
N GLN A 31 16.34 24.56 3.24
CA GLN A 31 15.03 24.23 2.70
C GLN A 31 14.88 22.73 2.47
N GLY A 32 13.66 22.24 2.64
CA GLY A 32 13.28 20.85 2.43
C GLY A 32 11.87 20.73 1.87
N ILE A 33 11.49 19.51 1.50
CA ILE A 33 10.15 19.17 1.02
C ILE A 33 9.49 18.27 2.07
N LEU A 34 8.26 18.62 2.47
CA LEU A 34 7.39 17.77 3.27
C LEU A 34 6.13 17.47 2.46
N PHE A 35 5.84 16.21 2.19
CA PHE A 35 4.54 15.84 1.61
C PHE A 35 3.50 15.60 2.71
N ASP A 36 2.23 15.86 2.39
CA ASP A 36 1.12 15.80 3.35
C ASP A 36 0.43 14.43 3.45
N GLY A 37 0.70 13.55 2.48
CA GLY A 37 0.12 12.22 2.34
C GLY A 37 -1.14 12.18 1.48
N PHE A 38 -1.56 13.33 0.96
CA PHE A 38 -2.81 13.58 0.24
C PHE A 38 -2.56 14.14 -1.18
N GLY A 39 -1.38 13.88 -1.75
CA GLY A 39 -1.02 14.32 -3.09
C GLY A 39 -0.44 15.74 -3.16
N GLY A 40 -0.25 16.40 -2.01
CA GLY A 40 0.36 17.73 -1.90
C GLY A 40 1.76 17.69 -1.29
N GLU A 41 2.57 18.68 -1.61
CA GLU A 41 3.85 18.91 -0.95
C GLU A 41 4.10 20.38 -0.60
N TYR A 42 4.76 20.57 0.55
CA TYR A 42 5.16 21.86 1.08
C TYR A 42 6.67 22.02 0.93
N THR A 43 7.10 23.11 0.32
CA THR A 43 8.46 23.59 0.54
C THR A 43 8.51 24.26 1.91
N VAL A 44 9.48 23.85 2.72
CA VAL A 44 9.64 24.35 4.09
C VAL A 44 11.05 24.84 4.33
N GLU A 45 11.20 25.80 5.24
CA GLU A 45 12.51 26.31 5.67
C GLU A 45 12.70 26.06 7.17
N LEU A 46 13.84 25.46 7.52
CA LEU A 46 14.15 25.12 8.90
C LEU A 46 14.46 26.39 9.71
N GLN A 47 13.62 26.72 10.70
CA GLN A 47 13.75 27.95 11.50
C GLN A 47 14.49 27.76 12.82
N ALA A 48 14.27 26.64 13.48
CA ALA A 48 14.88 26.36 14.77
C ALA A 48 15.22 24.90 14.93
N ILE A 49 16.38 24.64 15.54
CA ILE A 49 16.84 23.29 15.88
C ILE A 49 17.22 23.30 17.36
N SER A 50 16.64 22.37 18.11
CA SER A 50 17.03 22.08 19.49
C SER A 50 17.49 20.63 19.61
N LYS A 51 17.90 20.21 20.82
CA LYS A 51 18.29 18.82 21.06
C LYS A 51 17.15 17.82 20.78
N LYS A 52 15.89 18.23 20.97
CA LYS A 52 14.72 17.33 20.84
C LYS A 52 13.77 17.71 19.71
N ASN A 53 13.56 19.00 19.48
CA ASN A 53 12.52 19.50 18.57
C ASN A 53 13.16 20.36 17.48
N ALA A 54 12.50 20.45 16.34
CA ALA A 54 12.81 21.43 15.32
C ALA A 54 11.52 22.00 14.74
N THR A 55 11.56 23.24 14.26
CA THR A 55 10.41 23.91 13.64
C THR A 55 10.77 24.38 12.25
N ALA A 56 9.83 24.27 11.32
CA ALA A 56 9.99 24.77 9.96
C ALA A 56 8.84 25.71 9.59
N THR A 57 9.13 26.72 8.76
CA THR A 57 8.10 27.58 8.15
C THR A 57 7.62 26.95 6.86
N LEU A 58 6.31 26.90 6.65
CA LEU A 58 5.72 26.50 5.37
C LEU A 58 5.82 27.65 4.37
N LEU A 59 6.55 27.48 3.28
CA LEU A 59 6.78 28.54 2.29
C LEU A 59 5.74 28.50 1.16
N THR A 60 5.69 27.38 0.45
CA THR A 60 4.79 27.17 -0.71
C THR A 60 4.16 25.79 -0.65
N HIS A 61 2.96 25.66 -1.19
CA HIS A 61 2.26 24.39 -1.37
C HIS A 61 2.06 24.11 -2.86
N ILE A 62 2.26 22.87 -3.27
CA ILE A 62 2.03 22.41 -4.63
C ILE A 62 1.17 21.14 -4.57
N ASP A 63 0.04 21.19 -5.29
CA ASP A 63 -0.86 20.05 -5.53
C ASP A 63 -0.39 19.28 -6.77
N ASP A 64 0.75 18.58 -6.66
CA ASP A 64 1.33 17.77 -7.73
C ASP A 64 1.23 16.29 -7.37
N ASP A 65 0.06 15.68 -7.60
CA ASP A 65 -0.19 14.27 -7.29
C ASP A 65 0.59 13.37 -8.26
N ARG A 66 1.53 12.59 -7.70
CA ARG A 66 2.44 11.72 -8.48
C ARG A 66 2.01 10.26 -8.50
N THR A 67 0.78 9.97 -8.07
CA THR A 67 0.28 8.59 -8.06
C THR A 67 0.09 8.03 -9.47
N PRO A 68 0.34 6.72 -9.67
CA PRO A 68 0.02 6.08 -10.94
C PRO A 68 -1.49 6.09 -11.22
N PRO A 69 -1.90 6.11 -12.50
CA PRO A 69 -3.32 6.09 -12.87
C PRO A 69 -4.02 4.78 -12.50
N THR A 70 -3.29 3.66 -12.49
CA THR A 70 -3.81 2.35 -12.11
C THR A 70 -3.78 2.20 -10.58
N ILE A 71 -4.96 2.01 -10.00
CA ILE A 71 -5.14 1.78 -8.57
C ILE A 71 -4.89 0.30 -8.29
N THR A 72 -4.04 -0.02 -7.33
CA THR A 72 -3.66 -1.41 -7.06
C THR A 72 -3.76 -1.76 -5.57
N GLN A 73 -4.48 -2.85 -5.26
CA GLN A 73 -4.50 -3.44 -3.93
C GLN A 73 -3.86 -4.83 -3.97
N ILE A 74 -2.85 -5.06 -3.15
CA ILE A 74 -2.18 -6.36 -3.02
C ILE A 74 -2.63 -7.04 -1.74
N GLY A 75 -3.32 -8.18 -1.87
CA GLY A 75 -3.42 -9.21 -0.84
C GLY A 75 -2.11 -9.98 -0.76
N LEU A 76 -1.27 -9.64 0.20
CA LEU A 76 0.07 -10.21 0.37
C LEU A 76 0.11 -11.13 1.59
N VAL A 77 0.37 -12.41 1.36
CA VAL A 77 0.62 -13.35 2.45
C VAL A 77 1.91 -12.98 3.15
N MET A 78 1.83 -12.80 4.48
CA MET A 78 2.94 -12.34 5.29
C MET A 78 4.14 -13.29 5.23
N SER A 79 5.32 -12.70 5.02
CA SER A 79 6.62 -13.40 4.97
C SER A 79 7.47 -13.12 6.20
N ARG A 80 8.40 -14.03 6.53
CA ARG A 80 9.32 -13.87 7.67
C ARG A 80 10.41 -12.82 7.42
N GLY A 81 10.74 -12.09 8.49
CA GLY A 81 11.91 -11.21 8.54
C GLY A 81 11.85 -10.04 7.55
N GLU A 82 13.01 -9.66 7.02
CA GLU A 82 13.19 -8.50 6.13
C GLU A 82 12.55 -8.66 4.75
N ARG A 83 12.12 -9.87 4.38
CA ARG A 83 11.43 -10.11 3.10
C ARG A 83 10.14 -9.31 3.00
N MET A 84 9.40 -9.21 4.10
CA MET A 84 8.17 -8.42 4.15
C MET A 84 8.46 -6.93 4.01
N ASP A 85 9.51 -6.46 4.70
CA ASP A 85 9.96 -5.07 4.66
C ASP A 85 10.37 -4.68 3.23
N TYR A 86 11.12 -5.55 2.54
CA TYR A 86 11.49 -5.40 1.13
C TYR A 86 10.25 -5.36 0.21
N ALA A 87 9.30 -6.28 0.38
CA ALA A 87 8.10 -6.34 -0.45
C ALA A 87 7.28 -5.05 -0.34
N ILE A 88 7.09 -4.53 0.87
CA ILE A 88 6.35 -3.28 1.12
C ILE A 88 7.10 -2.09 0.55
N GLN A 89 8.42 -2.00 0.79
CA GLN A 89 9.25 -0.93 0.25
C GLN A 89 9.14 -0.88 -1.28
N LYS A 90 9.36 -2.01 -1.96
CA LYS A 90 9.38 -2.06 -3.43
C LYS A 90 8.01 -1.96 -4.08
N ALA A 91 6.97 -2.50 -3.43
CA ALA A 91 5.60 -2.26 -3.89
C ALA A 91 5.21 -0.77 -3.77
N THR A 92 5.69 -0.09 -2.72
CA THR A 92 5.49 1.36 -2.56
C THR A 92 6.22 2.16 -3.62
N GLU A 93 7.49 1.86 -3.90
CA GLU A 93 8.26 2.51 -4.98
C GLU A 93 7.57 2.36 -6.35
N LEU A 94 6.86 1.25 -6.55
CA LEU A 94 6.05 0.97 -7.74
C LEU A 94 4.60 1.47 -7.61
N GLY A 95 4.30 2.32 -6.64
CA GLY A 95 3.01 3.01 -6.53
C GLY A 95 1.81 2.11 -6.23
N VAL A 96 2.00 1.06 -5.41
CA VAL A 96 0.85 0.32 -4.86
C VAL A 96 -0.06 1.27 -4.06
N THR A 97 -1.38 1.10 -4.15
CA THR A 97 -2.35 1.93 -3.41
C THR A 97 -2.59 1.38 -2.00
N ALA A 98 -2.71 0.06 -1.85
CA ALA A 98 -2.89 -0.58 -0.55
C ALA A 98 -2.30 -2.00 -0.52
N ILE A 99 -1.85 -2.40 0.67
CA ILE A 99 -1.40 -3.76 0.95
C ILE A 99 -2.27 -4.34 2.06
N GLN A 100 -3.07 -5.33 1.70
CA GLN A 100 -3.80 -6.18 2.64
C GLN A 100 -2.89 -7.31 3.10
N LEU A 101 -2.56 -7.33 4.40
CA LEU A 101 -1.78 -8.41 4.99
C LEU A 101 -2.65 -9.65 5.17
N LEU A 102 -2.15 -10.80 4.72
CA LEU A 102 -2.88 -12.06 4.76
C LEU A 102 -2.13 -13.13 5.56
N SER A 103 -2.88 -13.93 6.32
CA SER A 103 -2.46 -15.26 6.75
C SER A 103 -3.07 -16.33 5.85
N SER A 104 -2.31 -17.40 5.59
CA SER A 104 -2.74 -18.54 4.75
C SER A 104 -2.34 -19.86 5.40
N HIS A 105 -2.87 -20.97 4.90
CA HIS A 105 -2.56 -22.32 5.37
C HIS A 105 -1.06 -22.64 5.29
N HIS A 106 -0.39 -22.24 4.22
CA HIS A 106 1.06 -22.39 4.04
C HIS A 106 1.87 -21.18 4.51
N GLY A 107 1.21 -20.21 5.16
CA GLY A 107 1.84 -19.00 5.68
C GLY A 107 2.73 -19.32 6.87
N GLU A 108 3.96 -18.82 6.85
CA GLU A 108 4.92 -19.07 7.94
C GLU A 108 4.79 -18.10 9.12
N VAL A 109 3.99 -17.04 8.94
CA VAL A 109 3.87 -15.93 9.89
C VAL A 109 2.43 -15.79 10.35
N THR A 110 2.24 -15.98 11.66
CA THR A 110 1.02 -15.61 12.37
C THR A 110 1.37 -14.60 13.43
N LEU A 111 0.86 -13.37 13.29
CA LEU A 111 1.09 -12.32 14.28
C LEU A 111 0.20 -12.53 15.50
N LYS A 112 0.80 -12.48 16.70
CA LYS A 112 0.02 -12.45 17.95
C LYS A 112 -0.69 -11.10 18.07
N PRO A 113 -1.90 -11.03 18.63
CA PRO A 113 -2.65 -9.78 18.75
C PRO A 113 -1.84 -8.62 19.36
N ALA A 114 -1.04 -8.89 20.39
CA ALA A 114 -0.19 -7.90 21.06
C ALA A 114 0.95 -7.32 20.19
N GLN A 115 1.29 -7.96 19.07
CA GLN A 115 2.37 -7.54 18.17
C GLN A 115 1.85 -6.83 16.90
N VAL A 116 0.55 -6.95 16.61
CA VAL A 116 -0.05 -6.45 15.36
C VAL A 116 0.15 -4.95 15.22
N GLU A 117 -0.21 -4.17 16.24
CA GLU A 117 -0.10 -2.70 16.20
C GLU A 117 1.33 -2.23 15.94
N LYS A 118 2.32 -2.78 16.68
CA LYS A 118 3.73 -2.44 16.50
C LYS A 118 4.24 -2.81 15.11
N LYS A 119 3.80 -3.94 14.56
CA LYS A 119 4.20 -4.39 13.22
C LYS A 119 3.58 -3.54 12.12
N LEU A 120 2.29 -3.19 12.25
CA LEU A 120 1.62 -2.27 11.32
C LEU A 120 2.26 -0.89 11.33
N ALA A 121 2.59 -0.34 12.51
CA ALA A 121 3.29 0.94 12.61
C ALA A 121 4.67 0.90 11.92
N HIS A 122 5.43 -0.18 12.13
CA HIS A 122 6.73 -0.39 11.46
C HIS A 122 6.59 -0.43 9.93
N TRP A 123 5.66 -1.23 9.42
CA TRP A 123 5.45 -1.37 7.98
C TRP A 123 4.88 -0.12 7.32
N GLN A 124 4.00 0.61 8.01
CA GLN A 124 3.53 1.91 7.54
C GLN A 124 4.69 2.91 7.46
N GLN A 125 5.63 2.89 8.42
CA GLN A 125 6.82 3.74 8.36
C GLN A 125 7.74 3.38 7.20
N ILE A 126 7.86 2.10 6.85
CA ILE A 126 8.60 1.67 5.65
C ILE A 126 7.96 2.23 4.39
N ALA A 127 6.63 2.15 4.26
CA ALA A 127 5.92 2.73 3.12
C ALA A 127 6.12 4.25 3.03
N ILE A 128 6.01 4.97 4.14
CA ILE A 128 6.25 6.43 4.19
C ILE A 128 7.69 6.75 3.76
N ALA A 129 8.68 6.05 4.30
CA ALA A 129 10.09 6.28 3.94
C ALA A 129 10.38 5.93 2.47
N ALA A 130 9.69 4.94 1.90
CA ALA A 130 9.78 4.63 0.48
C ALA A 130 9.22 5.77 -0.38
N CYS A 131 8.06 6.33 -0.01
CA CYS A 131 7.49 7.52 -0.64
C CYS A 131 8.44 8.72 -0.59
N GLU A 132 9.03 9.01 0.59
CA GLU A 132 10.04 10.07 0.76
C GLU A 132 11.22 9.89 -0.22
N GLN A 133 11.62 8.64 -0.49
CA GLN A 133 12.77 8.34 -1.34
C GLN A 133 12.44 8.37 -2.84
N CYS A 134 11.29 7.83 -3.25
CA CYS A 134 10.91 7.73 -4.66
C CYS A 134 10.14 8.95 -5.19
N GLY A 135 9.70 9.85 -4.30
CA GLY A 135 8.99 11.08 -4.66
C GLY A 135 7.48 10.95 -4.77
N LEU A 136 6.90 9.78 -4.44
CA LEU A 136 5.45 9.64 -4.27
C LEU A 136 4.99 10.39 -3.02
N ASN A 137 3.81 11.00 -3.09
CA ASN A 137 3.24 11.84 -2.03
C ASN A 137 1.92 11.31 -1.46
N ARG A 138 1.55 10.06 -1.80
CA ARG A 138 0.47 9.29 -1.18
C ARG A 138 0.99 7.93 -0.70
N PRO A 139 1.25 7.75 0.62
CA PRO A 139 1.71 6.48 1.14
C PRO A 139 0.63 5.39 1.04
N PRO A 140 0.95 4.16 0.60
CA PRO A 140 -0.02 3.08 0.59
C PRO A 140 -0.56 2.77 1.98
N LEU A 141 -1.81 2.32 2.02
CA LEU A 141 -2.41 1.83 3.26
C LEU A 141 -1.89 0.42 3.56
N ILE A 142 -1.25 0.23 4.71
CA ILE A 142 -0.92 -1.09 5.23
C ILE A 142 -2.06 -1.57 6.14
N LEU A 143 -2.89 -2.46 5.60
CA LEU A 143 -4.13 -2.91 6.26
C LEU A 143 -3.85 -4.04 7.26
N ALA A 144 -4.67 -4.11 8.30
CA ALA A 144 -4.53 -5.07 9.38
C ALA A 144 -4.59 -6.53 8.86
N PRO A 145 -3.79 -7.46 9.43
CA PRO A 145 -3.80 -8.85 9.02
C PRO A 145 -5.18 -9.50 9.19
N GLN A 146 -5.63 -10.22 8.16
CA GLN A 146 -6.81 -11.10 8.22
C GLN A 146 -6.49 -12.43 7.52
N SER A 147 -7.35 -13.44 7.68
CA SER A 147 -7.16 -14.68 6.94
C SER A 147 -7.48 -14.50 5.46
N ILE A 148 -6.80 -15.25 4.60
CA ILE A 148 -7.07 -15.25 3.16
C ILE A 148 -8.53 -15.60 2.84
N ASN A 149 -9.12 -16.55 3.58
CA ASN A 149 -10.51 -16.96 3.38
C ASN A 149 -11.49 -15.84 3.73
N GLU A 150 -11.26 -15.11 4.84
CA GLU A 150 -12.07 -13.93 5.19
C GLU A 150 -11.96 -12.86 4.11
N TRP A 151 -10.74 -12.56 3.64
CA TRP A 151 -10.53 -11.55 2.61
C TRP A 151 -11.21 -11.90 1.27
N LEU A 152 -11.10 -13.15 0.83
CA LEU A 152 -11.78 -13.64 -0.37
C LEU A 152 -13.30 -13.59 -0.21
N SER A 153 -13.83 -13.98 0.96
CA SER A 153 -15.27 -13.92 1.22
C SER A 153 -15.83 -12.49 1.17
N ASN A 154 -15.05 -11.52 1.65
CA ASN A 154 -15.42 -10.10 1.62
C ASN A 154 -15.42 -9.52 0.20
N THR A 155 -14.64 -10.10 -0.72
CA THR A 155 -14.59 -9.69 -2.13
C THR A 155 -15.87 -10.10 -2.89
N ASN A 156 -16.60 -11.11 -2.40
CA ASN A 156 -17.82 -11.63 -3.03
C ASN A 156 -19.09 -10.85 -2.65
N SER A 157 -19.05 -10.05 -1.59
CA SER A 157 -20.21 -9.33 -1.04
C SER A 157 -20.75 -8.22 -1.97
N ASP A 158 -20.07 -7.93 -3.08
CA ASP A 158 -20.44 -6.90 -4.05
C ASP A 158 -21.52 -7.34 -5.06
N ALA A 159 -22.01 -8.59 -5.01
CA ALA A 159 -23.13 -8.99 -5.87
C ALA A 159 -24.51 -8.63 -5.30
N LYS A 160 -24.67 -8.44 -3.98
CA LYS A 160 -25.94 -8.04 -3.34
C LYS A 160 -25.70 -7.34 -2.00
N THR A 161 -25.94 -6.03 -1.94
CA THR A 161 -26.73 -5.28 -0.92
C THR A 161 -26.13 -3.89 -0.67
N THR A 162 -26.69 -2.89 -1.34
CA THR A 162 -26.27 -1.49 -1.40
C THR A 162 -26.58 -0.66 -0.14
N GLU A 163 -26.73 -1.26 1.05
CA GLU A 163 -27.14 -0.54 2.26
C GLU A 163 -26.31 -0.85 3.53
N ALA A 164 -25.33 -1.76 3.47
CA ALA A 164 -24.48 -2.10 4.63
C ALA A 164 -23.09 -1.40 4.65
N MET A 165 -22.62 -0.89 3.51
CA MET A 165 -21.21 -0.48 3.34
C MET A 165 -20.84 0.88 3.93
N VAL A 166 -21.80 1.73 4.27
CA VAL A 166 -21.51 3.01 4.97
C VAL A 166 -21.03 2.76 6.41
N THR A 167 -21.21 1.54 6.92
CA THR A 167 -20.82 1.15 8.29
C THR A 167 -19.64 0.18 8.40
N ASP A 168 -19.08 -0.33 7.29
CA ASP A 168 -18.10 -1.45 7.37
C ASP A 168 -16.62 -1.05 7.28
N VAL A 169 -16.29 0.13 6.75
CA VAL A 169 -14.93 0.70 6.95
C VAL A 169 -14.70 1.06 8.43
N THR A 170 -15.77 1.32 9.18
CA THR A 170 -15.74 1.61 10.62
C THR A 170 -15.89 0.39 11.53
N LYS A 171 -16.28 -0.78 11.01
CA LYS A 171 -16.54 -1.99 11.83
C LYS A 171 -15.37 -2.96 11.95
N ALA A 172 -14.33 -2.85 11.12
CA ALA A 172 -13.04 -3.50 11.38
C ALA A 172 -12.29 -2.76 12.51
N GLN A 173 -12.90 -2.68 13.69
CA GLN A 173 -12.31 -2.18 14.93
C GLN A 173 -11.31 -3.19 15.49
N MET A 174 -10.27 -3.52 14.74
CA MET A 174 -9.06 -4.16 15.27
C MET A 174 -7.83 -3.62 14.54
N ALA A 175 -7.06 -2.80 15.29
CA ALA A 175 -5.69 -2.35 14.97
C ALA A 175 -5.47 -1.60 13.65
N VAL A 176 -6.32 -0.64 13.30
CA VAL A 176 -5.97 0.34 12.26
C VAL A 176 -4.96 1.33 12.84
N SER A 177 -3.77 1.44 12.23
CA SER A 177 -2.80 2.47 12.59
C SER A 177 -3.45 3.86 12.52
N SER A 178 -3.11 4.77 13.44
CA SER A 178 -3.65 6.14 13.45
C SER A 178 -3.42 6.86 12.12
N ILE A 179 -2.30 6.58 11.44
CA ILE A 179 -1.98 7.11 10.11
C ILE A 179 -2.98 6.61 9.07
N VAL A 180 -3.26 5.29 9.04
CA VAL A 180 -4.21 4.70 8.10
C VAL A 180 -5.61 5.27 8.33
N SER A 181 -6.04 5.43 9.59
CA SER A 181 -7.34 6.04 9.94
C SER A 181 -7.51 7.48 9.44
N VAL A 182 -6.39 8.20 9.26
CA VAL A 182 -6.36 9.57 8.74
C VAL A 182 -6.29 9.55 7.21
N LEU A 183 -5.38 8.78 6.63
CA LEU A 183 -5.21 8.68 5.18
C LEU A 183 -6.48 8.14 4.50
N SER A 184 -7.11 7.11 5.07
CA SER A 184 -8.27 6.44 4.47
C SER A 184 -9.53 7.30 4.35
N ARG A 185 -9.53 8.54 4.87
CA ARG A 185 -10.61 9.52 4.72
C ARG A 185 -10.50 10.32 3.44
N ASP A 186 -9.36 10.27 2.78
CA ASP A 186 -9.14 10.93 1.51
C ASP A 186 -9.91 10.19 0.39
N PRO A 187 -10.62 10.91 -0.50
CA PRO A 187 -11.36 10.31 -1.61
C PRO A 187 -10.55 9.34 -2.47
N TYR A 188 -9.24 9.55 -2.61
CA TYR A 188 -8.34 8.65 -3.32
C TYR A 188 -8.43 7.20 -2.84
N TYR A 189 -8.54 6.97 -1.52
CA TYR A 189 -8.60 5.61 -0.96
C TYR A 189 -10.02 5.02 -0.92
N HIS A 190 -11.07 5.82 -1.14
CA HIS A 190 -12.45 5.32 -1.08
C HIS A 190 -12.75 4.28 -2.17
N VAL A 191 -12.02 4.32 -3.29
CA VAL A 191 -12.11 3.30 -4.36
C VAL A 191 -11.89 1.88 -3.84
N LEU A 192 -11.11 1.71 -2.76
CA LEU A 192 -10.80 0.39 -2.19
C LEU A 192 -12.04 -0.30 -1.59
N ALA A 193 -13.11 0.46 -1.32
CA ALA A 193 -14.39 -0.06 -0.85
C ALA A 193 -15.29 -0.57 -2.00
N ASN A 194 -14.93 -0.30 -3.26
CA ASN A 194 -15.68 -0.76 -4.43
C ASN A 194 -15.18 -2.14 -4.90
N ALA A 195 -15.97 -2.79 -5.75
CA ALA A 195 -15.52 -3.92 -6.54
C ALA A 195 -14.32 -3.52 -7.42
N ALA A 196 -13.34 -4.40 -7.55
CA ALA A 196 -12.23 -4.20 -8.46
C ALA A 196 -12.66 -4.50 -9.90
N ASP A 197 -12.10 -3.77 -10.86
CA ASP A 197 -12.31 -4.02 -12.29
C ASP A 197 -11.68 -5.35 -12.71
N LEU A 198 -10.56 -5.73 -12.06
CA LEU A 198 -9.90 -7.02 -12.24
C LEU A 198 -9.33 -7.56 -10.93
N CYS A 199 -9.56 -8.83 -10.67
CA CYS A 199 -8.89 -9.59 -9.61
C CYS A 199 -7.95 -10.60 -10.26
N MET A 200 -6.67 -10.60 -9.88
CA MET A 200 -5.69 -11.55 -10.38
C MET A 200 -4.95 -12.25 -9.25
N GLN A 201 -4.73 -13.55 -9.39
CA GLN A 201 -3.91 -14.34 -8.48
C GLN A 201 -2.60 -14.72 -9.16
N MET A 202 -1.47 -14.38 -8.54
CA MET A 202 -0.18 -14.83 -9.03
C MET A 202 -0.06 -16.35 -8.90
N SER A 203 0.19 -17.02 -10.02
CA SER A 203 0.27 -18.46 -10.09
C SER A 203 1.66 -19.00 -10.40
N VAL A 204 1.88 -20.26 -10.04
CA VAL A 204 3.13 -20.96 -10.30
C VAL A 204 3.13 -21.59 -11.71
N PRO A 205 4.28 -21.63 -12.40
CA PRO A 205 4.35 -22.13 -13.77
C PRO A 205 3.85 -23.55 -14.04
N ALA A 206 3.87 -24.41 -13.02
CA ALA A 206 3.41 -25.78 -13.15
C ALA A 206 1.88 -25.90 -13.27
N ALA A 207 1.12 -24.84 -13.02
CA ALA A 207 -0.34 -24.85 -13.08
C ALA A 207 -0.92 -24.79 -14.50
N GLY A 208 -0.09 -24.54 -15.53
CA GLY A 208 -0.55 -24.45 -16.93
C GLY A 208 -1.51 -23.29 -17.17
N GLN A 209 -1.43 -22.25 -16.33
CA GLN A 209 -2.33 -21.11 -16.33
C GLN A 209 -1.89 -20.03 -17.34
N PRO A 210 -2.81 -19.14 -17.77
CA PRO A 210 -2.51 -18.14 -18.78
C PRO A 210 -1.39 -17.19 -18.34
N ALA A 211 -0.60 -16.75 -19.32
CA ALA A 211 0.46 -15.76 -19.09
C ALA A 211 -0.09 -14.38 -18.68
N MET A 212 -1.33 -14.08 -19.06
CA MET A 212 -2.04 -12.83 -18.75
C MET A 212 -3.54 -13.06 -18.92
N PRO A 213 -4.40 -12.50 -18.04
CA PRO A 213 -5.84 -12.42 -18.28
C PRO A 213 -6.18 -11.69 -19.58
N ASP A 214 -7.15 -12.22 -20.34
CA ASP A 214 -7.56 -11.61 -21.62
C ASP A 214 -8.12 -10.19 -21.42
N ALA A 215 -8.81 -9.95 -20.29
CA ALA A 215 -9.40 -8.67 -19.96
C ALA A 215 -8.36 -7.58 -19.58
N LEU A 216 -7.12 -7.96 -19.23
CA LEU A 216 -6.15 -7.02 -18.66
C LEU A 216 -5.86 -5.84 -19.60
N SER A 217 -5.63 -6.11 -20.89
CA SER A 217 -5.32 -5.07 -21.87
C SER A 217 -6.44 -4.07 -22.08
N ASP A 218 -7.71 -4.47 -21.93
CA ASP A 218 -8.85 -3.57 -22.07
C ASP A 218 -9.11 -2.79 -20.78
N ILE A 219 -8.89 -3.42 -19.62
CA ILE A 219 -9.00 -2.77 -18.31
C ILE A 219 -7.95 -1.67 -18.15
N LEU A 220 -6.70 -1.93 -18.58
CA LEU A 220 -5.63 -0.92 -18.51
C LEU A 220 -5.87 0.31 -19.40
N LYS A 221 -6.81 0.27 -20.35
CA LYS A 221 -7.21 1.44 -21.16
C LYS A 221 -8.22 2.35 -20.46
N GLN A 222 -8.79 1.91 -19.33
CA GLN A 222 -9.70 2.73 -18.54
C GLN A 222 -8.93 3.89 -17.88
N GLN A 223 -9.63 4.94 -17.48
CA GLN A 223 -8.99 6.15 -16.95
C GLN A 223 -8.27 5.89 -15.60
N THR A 224 -8.92 5.17 -14.69
CA THR A 224 -8.39 4.84 -13.36
C THR A 224 -8.81 3.42 -12.95
N PRO A 225 -8.28 2.37 -13.62
CA PRO A 225 -8.68 1.00 -13.34
C PRO A 225 -8.22 0.59 -11.93
N TYR A 226 -9.08 -0.15 -11.23
CA TYR A 226 -8.78 -0.74 -9.94
C TYR A 226 -8.51 -2.24 -10.07
N ILE A 227 -7.28 -2.65 -9.73
CA ILE A 227 -6.83 -4.03 -9.82
C ILE A 227 -6.49 -4.58 -8.43
N LYS A 228 -7.06 -5.74 -8.10
CA LYS A 228 -6.68 -6.54 -6.92
C LYS A 228 -5.71 -7.66 -7.32
N LEU A 229 -4.64 -7.81 -6.56
CA LEU A 229 -3.63 -8.86 -6.74
C LEU A 229 -3.58 -9.75 -5.50
N LEU A 230 -3.64 -11.06 -5.68
CA LEU A 230 -3.41 -12.04 -4.62
C LEU A 230 -2.04 -12.70 -4.80
N ILE A 231 -1.19 -12.59 -3.77
CA ILE A 231 0.17 -13.13 -3.76
C ILE A 231 0.36 -14.03 -2.54
N GLY A 232 0.55 -15.33 -2.81
CA GLY A 232 0.73 -16.37 -1.81
C GLY A 232 2.12 -16.41 -1.14
N PRO A 233 2.31 -17.30 -0.16
CA PRO A 233 3.60 -17.53 0.50
C PRO A 233 4.57 -18.31 -0.41
N GLU A 234 5.81 -18.52 0.04
CA GLU A 234 6.81 -19.29 -0.70
C GLU A 234 6.34 -20.73 -1.02
N GLY A 235 5.52 -21.32 -0.14
CA GLY A 235 4.92 -22.64 -0.35
C GLY A 235 3.75 -22.66 -1.33
N GLY A 236 3.38 -21.52 -1.90
CA GLY A 236 2.19 -21.36 -2.72
C GLY A 236 0.90 -21.42 -1.90
N LEU A 237 -0.21 -21.02 -2.53
CA LEU A 237 -1.54 -21.19 -1.96
C LEU A 237 -1.95 -22.67 -1.97
N SER A 238 -2.81 -23.06 -1.03
CA SER A 238 -3.42 -24.39 -1.03
C SER A 238 -4.40 -24.54 -2.19
N GLN A 239 -4.75 -25.78 -2.54
CA GLN A 239 -5.75 -26.05 -3.58
C GLN A 239 -7.11 -25.39 -3.24
N ASP A 240 -7.51 -25.46 -1.97
CA ASP A 240 -8.74 -24.84 -1.48
C ASP A 240 -8.67 -23.31 -1.60
N GLU A 241 -7.54 -22.69 -1.26
CA GLU A 241 -7.34 -21.24 -1.37
C GLU A 241 -7.41 -20.77 -2.84
N CYS A 242 -6.76 -21.50 -3.76
CA CYS A 242 -6.87 -21.22 -5.19
C CYS A 242 -8.33 -21.35 -5.68
N GLN A 243 -9.02 -22.41 -5.27
CA GLN A 243 -10.41 -22.63 -5.67
C GLN A 243 -11.35 -21.55 -5.13
N GLN A 244 -11.16 -21.11 -3.87
CA GLN A 244 -11.92 -20.00 -3.31
C GLN A 244 -11.64 -18.68 -4.04
N ALA A 245 -10.39 -18.43 -4.42
CA ALA A 245 -10.03 -17.24 -5.18
C ALA A 245 -10.69 -17.24 -6.56
N GLU A 246 -10.67 -18.37 -7.28
CA GLU A 246 -11.36 -18.53 -8.55
C GLU A 246 -12.88 -18.32 -8.43
N ILE A 247 -13.51 -18.85 -7.37
CA ILE A 247 -14.96 -18.67 -7.12
C ILE A 247 -15.34 -17.20 -6.97
N VAL A 248 -14.48 -16.36 -6.38
CA VAL A 248 -14.73 -14.93 -6.18
C VAL A 248 -14.14 -14.05 -7.29
N GLY A 249 -13.76 -14.68 -8.42
CA GLY A 249 -13.37 -13.99 -9.65
C GLY A 249 -11.89 -13.62 -9.75
N PHE A 250 -10.99 -14.19 -8.94
CA PHE A 250 -9.56 -14.05 -9.18
C PHE A 250 -9.14 -14.90 -10.37
N GLU A 251 -8.66 -14.23 -11.41
CA GLU A 251 -8.09 -14.89 -12.57
C GLU A 251 -6.62 -15.21 -12.35
N PRO A 252 -6.17 -16.42 -12.72
CA PRO A 252 -4.77 -16.76 -12.57
C PRO A 252 -3.86 -15.95 -13.50
N TRP A 253 -2.71 -15.52 -12.98
CA TRP A 253 -1.74 -14.75 -13.73
C TRP A 253 -0.32 -15.28 -13.50
N GLN A 254 0.29 -15.77 -14.59
CA GLN A 254 1.64 -16.32 -14.57
C GLN A 254 2.63 -15.42 -15.32
N ILE A 255 3.59 -14.83 -14.60
CA ILE A 255 4.62 -13.99 -15.21
C ILE A 255 5.90 -14.81 -15.45
N GLY A 256 6.06 -15.30 -16.68
CA GLY A 256 7.21 -16.09 -17.10
C GLY A 256 7.16 -17.56 -16.63
N THR A 257 8.26 -18.28 -16.80
CA THR A 257 8.32 -19.75 -16.57
C THR A 257 8.97 -20.13 -15.24
N ARG A 258 9.35 -19.16 -14.40
CA ARG A 258 10.04 -19.38 -13.13
C ARG A 258 9.15 -19.01 -11.97
N VAL A 259 9.21 -19.81 -10.89
CA VAL A 259 8.58 -19.47 -9.63
C VAL A 259 9.27 -18.24 -9.05
N LEU A 260 8.50 -17.18 -8.80
CA LEU A 260 8.98 -15.98 -8.13
C LEU A 260 8.87 -16.16 -6.61
N ARG A 261 9.81 -15.57 -5.86
CA ARG A 261 9.69 -15.50 -4.40
C ARG A 261 8.58 -14.53 -4.00
N THR A 262 8.00 -14.73 -2.81
CA THR A 262 6.91 -13.88 -2.31
C THR A 262 7.28 -12.40 -2.26
N GLU A 263 8.53 -12.05 -1.95
CA GLU A 263 8.99 -10.66 -1.96
C GLU A 263 9.26 -10.09 -3.36
N THR A 264 9.45 -10.96 -4.36
CA THR A 264 9.72 -10.57 -5.76
C THR A 264 8.45 -10.45 -6.57
N ALA A 265 7.44 -11.27 -6.28
CA ALA A 265 6.17 -11.31 -6.97
C ALA A 265 5.45 -9.94 -7.04
N PRO A 266 5.32 -9.16 -5.94
CA PRO A 266 4.70 -7.82 -5.98
C PRO A 266 5.42 -6.87 -6.93
N VAL A 267 6.75 -6.92 -6.91
CA VAL A 267 7.62 -6.05 -7.70
C VAL A 267 7.43 -6.34 -9.20
N VAL A 268 7.48 -7.62 -9.56
CA VAL A 268 7.30 -8.04 -10.96
C VAL A 268 5.89 -7.76 -11.44
N ALA A 269 4.87 -8.02 -10.62
CA ALA A 269 3.48 -7.77 -10.94
C ALA A 269 3.23 -6.28 -11.23
N LEU A 270 3.59 -5.39 -10.30
CA LEU A 270 3.37 -3.96 -10.46
C LEU A 270 4.20 -3.37 -11.61
N ALA A 271 5.46 -3.76 -11.76
CA ALA A 271 6.29 -3.33 -12.89
C ALA A 271 5.71 -3.77 -14.23
N THR A 272 5.12 -4.97 -14.31
CA THR A 272 4.45 -5.44 -15.51
C THR A 272 3.19 -4.63 -15.79
N LEU A 273 2.38 -4.32 -14.77
CA LEU A 273 1.20 -3.45 -14.95
C LEU A 273 1.59 -2.07 -15.49
N HIS A 274 2.65 -1.45 -14.95
CA HIS A 274 3.18 -0.17 -15.46
C HIS A 274 3.67 -0.25 -16.90
N ALA A 275 4.37 -1.33 -17.24
CA ALA A 275 4.88 -1.53 -18.60
C ALA A 275 3.77 -1.80 -19.63
N LEU A 276 2.60 -2.27 -19.19
CA LEU A 276 1.43 -2.53 -20.04
C LEU A 276 0.44 -1.36 -20.09
N SER A 277 0.52 -0.42 -19.14
CA SER A 277 -0.33 0.78 -19.10
C SER A 277 0.30 1.99 -19.81
N THR A 278 1.53 1.86 -20.31
CA THR A 278 2.27 2.87 -21.08
C THR A 278 2.12 2.67 -22.58
#